data_AF-A0A2E2NCN0-F1
#
_entry.id   AF-A0A2E2NCN0-F1
#
_cell.length_a   1.000
_cell.length_b   1.000
_cell.length_c   1.000
_cell.angle_alpha   90.00
_cell.angle_beta   90.00
_cell.angle_gamma   90.00
#
_symmetry.space_group_name_H-M   'P 1'
#
loop_
_entity.id
_entity.type
_entity.pdbx_description
1 polymer ?
#
loop_
_entity_poly.entity_id
_entity_poly.type
_entity_poly.pdbx_seq_one_letter_code
_entity_poly.pdbx_strand_id
1 'polypeptide(L)'
;MRTKRALIYAITAATLLGPMASGQNAPNAQPRANAIPDLTVDELVALLDHDDFTLRENTMASLVRDEDIAFEELAARSADPSLSLEQRTRLDRVLEYRYFAMPIPALGVRGGSIDTEDPVFIADTVQGFDAAIKLERNDAVLAVDGEPIADWEELVVHIMSYQPGETIELSVARTPVGGGDRETIEVPVVIGRYDSLRANGDPRVADRLAGLQLRLERLGFTPPSRRAGGGLGAPMWLEAEGLWPPPEANTPIGETGLRAGFRDDPSRYFSPSGQPAVSLRASTLRRPDLSARERFATRGIGVRAGRPPWWESLQAFRIASQQLAEFDARYLDGAPTDFAQREARAARMQEQRTHTMESLKIFREALEEAPAAQPLPTTDTNNDERVQTPTD
;
A
#
# COMPACT_ATOMS: atom_id res chain seq x y z
N MET A 1 -9.06 49.16 25.50
CA MET A 1 -9.06 49.44 26.96
C MET A 1 -9.44 48.17 27.70
N ARG A 2 -8.80 47.91 28.86
CA ARG A 2 -8.87 46.71 29.75
C ARG A 2 -7.89 45.59 29.39
N THR A 3 -7.00 45.08 30.25
CA THR A 3 -6.50 45.52 31.57
C THR A 3 -5.23 44.71 31.85
N LYS A 4 -4.13 45.37 32.20
CA LYS A 4 -2.91 44.74 32.74
C LYS A 4 -3.14 44.32 34.19
N ARG A 5 -2.70 43.13 34.58
CA ARG A 5 -2.43 42.78 35.99
C ARG A 5 -1.09 42.08 36.10
N ALA A 6 -0.16 42.80 36.71
CA ALA A 6 1.07 42.28 37.28
C ALA A 6 0.75 41.66 38.65
N LEU A 7 1.45 40.58 39.02
CA LEU A 7 1.64 40.23 40.41
C LEU A 7 3.08 39.76 40.61
N ILE A 8 3.77 40.50 41.47
CA ILE A 8 5.11 40.27 42.00
C ILE A 8 4.94 39.40 43.25
N TYR A 9 5.72 38.34 43.40
CA TYR A 9 6.13 37.85 44.71
C TYR A 9 7.57 37.34 44.63
N ALA A 10 8.43 38.01 45.40
CA ALA A 10 9.78 37.59 45.70
C ALA A 10 9.79 37.07 47.14
N ILE A 11 10.32 35.86 47.36
CA ILE A 11 10.83 35.42 48.66
C ILE A 11 12.19 34.75 48.41
N THR A 12 13.19 35.28 49.08
CA THR A 12 14.58 34.84 49.09
C THR A 12 14.82 34.03 50.37
N ALA A 13 15.41 32.84 50.27
CA ALA A 13 16.19 32.24 51.36
C ALA A 13 17.19 31.23 50.79
N ALA A 14 18.48 31.56 50.95
CA ALA A 14 19.65 30.68 50.81
C ALA A 14 19.73 29.73 52.03
N THR A 15 20.46 28.61 52.11
CA THR A 15 21.80 28.24 51.60
C THR A 15 22.06 26.75 51.91
N LEU A 16 23.09 26.17 51.24
CA LEU A 16 23.96 25.02 51.60
C LEU A 16 23.63 23.62 51.03
N LEU A 17 24.40 23.21 49.99
CA LEU A 17 25.19 21.96 49.92
C LEU A 17 25.90 21.78 48.55
N GLY A 18 27.25 21.76 48.56
CA GLY A 18 28.15 20.94 47.74
C GLY A 18 28.28 21.14 46.20
N PRO A 19 29.52 21.19 45.64
CA PRO A 19 29.74 21.14 44.19
C PRO A 19 29.72 19.68 43.71
N MET A 20 28.55 19.16 43.37
CA MET A 20 28.44 17.98 42.51
C MET A 20 28.36 18.47 41.07
N ALA A 21 29.40 18.18 40.30
CA ALA A 21 29.45 18.32 38.85
C ALA A 21 28.32 17.48 38.23
N SER A 22 27.13 18.06 38.22
CA SER A 22 26.00 17.64 37.41
C SER A 22 26.33 18.19 36.04
N GLY A 23 26.79 17.31 35.16
CA GLY A 23 26.82 17.57 33.72
C GLY A 23 25.40 17.94 33.31
N GLN A 24 25.13 19.24 33.29
CA GLN A 24 24.01 19.83 32.60
C GLN A 24 24.22 19.47 31.13
N ASN A 25 23.70 18.30 30.73
CA ASN A 25 23.18 18.13 29.39
C ASN A 25 22.07 19.18 29.29
N ALA A 26 22.45 20.41 28.96
CA ALA A 26 21.52 21.41 28.48
C ALA A 26 20.67 20.67 27.45
N PRO A 27 19.33 20.62 27.61
CA PRO A 27 18.48 20.01 26.59
C PRO A 27 18.93 20.65 25.29
N ASN A 28 19.47 19.82 24.40
CA ASN A 28 20.05 20.25 23.14
C ASN A 28 18.95 21.09 22.50
N ALA A 29 19.06 22.42 22.63
CA ALA A 29 18.06 23.34 22.17
C ALA A 29 18.24 23.29 20.68
N GLN A 30 17.58 22.29 20.06
CA GLN A 30 17.54 22.15 18.62
C GLN A 30 17.22 23.55 18.13
N PRO A 31 18.12 24.17 17.33
CA PRO A 31 17.92 25.52 16.86
C PRO A 31 16.49 25.57 16.35
N ARG A 32 15.65 26.40 16.98
CA ARG A 32 14.23 26.52 16.64
C ARG A 32 14.21 26.66 15.14
N ALA A 33 13.71 25.62 14.46
CA ALA A 33 13.69 25.52 13.01
C ALA A 33 13.30 26.90 12.50
N ASN A 34 14.19 27.50 11.69
CA ASN A 34 14.07 28.89 11.24
C ASN A 34 12.60 29.15 10.92
N ALA A 35 11.97 30.03 11.69
CA ALA A 35 10.58 30.38 11.47
C ALA A 35 10.46 30.77 10.00
N ILE A 36 9.76 29.94 9.21
CA ILE A 36 9.53 30.27 7.82
C ILE A 36 8.74 31.59 7.87
N PRO A 37 9.12 32.60 7.07
CA PRO A 37 8.34 33.84 6.98
C PRO A 37 6.87 33.52 6.67
N ASP A 38 5.99 34.47 6.98
CA ASP A 38 4.56 34.40 6.66
C ASP A 38 4.38 34.41 5.13
N LEU A 39 4.54 33.22 4.54
CA LEU A 39 4.49 32.96 3.12
C LEU A 39 3.11 32.46 2.75
N THR A 40 2.62 32.89 1.60
CA THR A 40 1.41 32.36 0.99
C THR A 40 1.60 30.90 0.57
N VAL A 41 0.50 30.17 0.39
CA VAL A 41 0.54 28.77 -0.08
C VAL A 41 1.24 28.66 -1.44
N ASP A 42 1.07 29.63 -2.34
CA ASP A 42 1.74 29.65 -3.65
C ASP A 42 3.26 29.81 -3.52
N GLU A 43 3.72 30.67 -2.60
CA GLU A 43 5.15 30.83 -2.32
C GLU A 43 5.73 29.55 -1.68
N LEU A 44 4.99 28.91 -0.78
CA LEU A 44 5.41 27.62 -0.20
C LEU A 44 5.49 26.53 -1.28
N VAL A 45 4.51 26.44 -2.20
CA VAL A 45 4.56 25.46 -3.30
C VAL A 45 5.71 25.76 -4.25
N ALA A 46 6.01 27.03 -4.53
CA ALA A 46 7.16 27.43 -5.35
C ALA A 46 8.48 26.92 -4.74
N LEU A 47 8.61 27.00 -3.40
CA LEU A 47 9.80 26.53 -2.67
C LEU A 47 9.98 25.01 -2.64
N LEU A 48 8.98 24.22 -3.05
CA LEU A 48 9.09 22.76 -3.10
C LEU A 48 10.08 22.26 -4.17
N ASP A 49 10.48 23.09 -5.13
CA ASP A 49 11.49 22.76 -6.14
C ASP A 49 12.68 23.74 -6.10
N HIS A 50 12.93 24.29 -4.92
CA HIS A 50 14.10 25.14 -4.70
C HIS A 50 15.38 24.30 -4.66
N ASP A 51 16.50 24.75 -5.24
CA ASP A 51 17.77 23.97 -5.31
C ASP A 51 18.31 23.49 -3.95
N ASP A 52 18.12 24.28 -2.89
CA ASP A 52 18.46 23.91 -1.51
C ASP A 52 17.52 22.82 -0.95
N PHE A 53 18.05 21.63 -0.76
CA PHE A 53 17.35 20.48 -0.18
C PHE A 53 16.75 20.78 1.21
N THR A 54 17.48 21.48 2.07
CA THR A 54 17.02 21.79 3.44
C THR A 54 15.79 22.69 3.39
N LEU A 55 15.75 23.64 2.44
CA LEU A 55 14.60 24.50 2.26
C LEU A 55 13.38 23.71 1.77
N ARG A 56 13.54 22.77 0.82
CA ARG A 56 12.46 21.89 0.36
C ARG A 56 11.87 21.05 1.50
N GLU A 57 12.72 20.40 2.29
CA GLU A 57 12.28 19.56 3.42
C GLU A 57 11.55 20.37 4.50
N ASN A 58 12.09 21.54 4.87
CA ASN A 58 11.44 22.43 5.83
C ASN A 58 10.09 22.96 5.32
N THR A 59 10.01 23.28 4.03
CA THR A 59 8.77 23.74 3.38
C THR A 59 7.71 22.64 3.39
N MET A 60 8.07 21.40 3.03
CA MET A 60 7.16 20.26 3.16
C MET A 60 6.68 20.07 4.60
N ALA A 61 7.60 20.11 5.57
CA ALA A 61 7.26 19.95 6.98
C ALA A 61 6.35 21.08 7.50
N SER A 62 6.45 22.29 6.95
CA SER A 62 5.53 23.38 7.25
C SER A 62 4.16 23.15 6.64
N LEU A 63 4.07 22.81 5.34
CA LEU A 63 2.79 22.50 4.69
C LEU A 63 2.03 21.34 5.34
N VAL A 64 2.73 20.34 5.88
CA VAL A 64 2.11 19.22 6.61
C VAL A 64 1.51 19.67 7.95
N ARG A 65 2.18 20.58 8.66
CA ARG A 65 1.81 21.00 10.03
C ARG A 65 0.87 22.20 10.07
N ASP A 66 0.79 22.96 8.98
CA ASP A 66 -0.06 24.14 8.90
C ASP A 66 -1.54 23.71 8.76
N GLU A 67 -2.28 23.89 9.85
CA GLU A 67 -3.71 23.58 9.91
C GLU A 67 -4.58 24.68 9.28
N ASP A 68 -4.04 25.89 9.09
CA ASP A 68 -4.77 27.01 8.49
C ASP A 68 -4.89 26.85 6.97
N ILE A 69 -4.00 26.08 6.34
CA ILE A 69 -4.11 25.70 4.94
C ILE A 69 -5.12 24.56 4.79
N ALA A 70 -6.19 24.76 4.02
CA ALA A 70 -7.18 23.70 3.78
C ALA A 70 -6.59 22.53 2.97
N PHE A 71 -7.14 21.32 3.16
CA PHE A 71 -6.70 20.15 2.38
C PHE A 71 -7.06 20.29 0.90
N GLU A 72 -8.28 20.76 0.63
CA GLU A 72 -8.85 20.99 -0.69
C GLU A 72 -8.03 22.03 -1.46
N GLU A 73 -7.47 23.00 -0.74
CA GLU A 73 -6.60 24.03 -1.31
C GLU A 73 -5.26 23.47 -1.81
N LEU A 74 -4.65 22.54 -1.05
CA LEU A 74 -3.44 21.83 -1.49
C LEU A 74 -3.72 20.86 -2.63
N ALA A 75 -4.88 20.17 -2.58
CA ALA A 75 -5.30 19.24 -3.61
C ALA A 75 -5.56 19.94 -4.95
N ALA A 76 -6.17 21.13 -4.92
CA ALA A 76 -6.32 21.97 -6.11
C ALA A 76 -4.98 22.35 -6.74
N ARG A 77 -3.99 22.69 -5.91
CA ARG A 77 -2.64 23.01 -6.39
C ARG A 77 -1.93 21.78 -6.94
N SER A 78 -2.07 20.60 -6.34
CA SER A 78 -1.42 19.39 -6.86
C SER A 78 -1.96 18.96 -8.22
N ALA A 79 -3.19 19.37 -8.57
CA ALA A 79 -3.78 19.18 -9.88
C ALA A 79 -3.27 20.18 -10.95
N ASP A 80 -2.64 21.30 -10.57
CA ASP A 80 -2.19 22.33 -11.51
C ASP A 80 -1.12 21.77 -12.47
N PRO A 81 -1.35 21.72 -13.81
CA PRO A 81 -0.40 21.18 -14.79
C PRO A 81 0.89 22.01 -14.91
N SER A 82 0.92 23.26 -14.42
CA SER A 82 2.07 24.15 -14.50
C SER A 82 3.16 23.84 -13.47
N LEU A 83 2.83 23.09 -12.40
CA LEU A 83 3.81 22.65 -11.41
C LEU A 83 4.90 21.78 -12.04
N SER A 84 6.13 21.99 -11.59
CA SER A 84 7.23 21.09 -11.93
C SER A 84 6.96 19.69 -11.36
N LEU A 85 7.65 18.68 -11.93
CA LEU A 85 7.51 17.31 -11.46
C LEU A 85 7.90 17.15 -9.98
N GLU A 86 8.93 17.86 -9.52
CA GLU A 86 9.37 17.84 -8.12
C GLU A 86 8.33 18.49 -7.20
N GLN A 87 7.80 19.68 -7.58
CA GLN A 87 6.76 20.37 -6.80
C GLN A 87 5.54 19.47 -6.62
N ARG A 88 5.05 18.86 -7.71
CA ARG A 88 3.89 17.96 -7.67
C ARG A 88 4.15 16.73 -6.80
N THR A 89 5.28 16.05 -7.01
CA THR A 89 5.63 14.83 -6.26
C THR A 89 5.70 15.09 -4.76
N ARG A 90 6.27 16.23 -4.35
CA ARG A 90 6.34 16.62 -2.94
C ARG A 90 4.99 17.03 -2.40
N LEU A 91 4.20 17.78 -3.17
CA LEU A 91 2.86 18.19 -2.77
C LEU A 91 1.91 17.00 -2.60
N ASP A 92 1.98 16.00 -3.49
CA ASP A 92 1.26 14.74 -3.34
C ASP A 92 1.64 14.02 -2.04
N ARG A 93 2.92 14.03 -1.68
CA ARG A 93 3.41 13.46 -0.42
C ARG A 93 2.96 14.26 0.81
N VAL A 94 2.85 15.59 0.70
CA VAL A 94 2.24 16.44 1.74
C VAL A 94 0.77 16.06 1.93
N LEU A 95 0.01 15.91 0.85
CA LEU A 95 -1.40 15.48 0.90
C LEU A 95 -1.54 14.11 1.56
N GLU A 96 -0.69 13.15 1.20
CA GLU A 96 -0.62 11.83 1.84
C GLU A 96 -0.37 11.97 3.35
N TYR A 97 0.66 12.71 3.77
CA TYR A 97 0.94 12.89 5.20
C TYR A 97 -0.23 13.53 5.95
N ARG A 98 -0.85 14.57 5.39
CA ARG A 98 -1.99 15.24 6.03
C ARG A 98 -3.19 14.31 6.13
N TYR A 99 -3.53 13.62 5.04
CA TYR A 99 -4.62 12.64 5.03
C TYR A 99 -4.37 11.50 6.04
N PHE A 100 -3.12 11.03 6.17
CA PHE A 100 -2.79 10.00 7.15
C PHE A 100 -2.89 10.48 8.60
N ALA A 101 -2.66 11.76 8.85
CA ALA A 101 -2.81 12.41 10.15
C ALA A 101 -4.26 12.78 10.49
N MET A 102 -5.17 12.84 9.51
CA MET A 102 -6.58 13.12 9.77
C MET A 102 -7.24 12.00 10.59
N PRO A 103 -8.28 12.33 11.39
CA PRO A 103 -9.13 11.33 12.01
C PRO A 103 -9.71 10.38 10.95
N ILE A 104 -9.52 9.08 11.17
CA ILE A 104 -9.97 8.05 10.24
C ILE A 104 -11.50 7.98 10.26
N PRO A 105 -12.19 7.99 9.10
CA PRO A 105 -13.64 7.83 9.02
C PRO A 105 -14.09 6.39 9.34
N ALA A 106 -15.30 6.26 9.86
CA ALA A 106 -15.95 4.96 10.07
C ALA A 106 -17.46 5.05 9.96
N LEU A 107 -18.07 4.07 9.29
CA LEU A 107 -19.53 3.97 9.16
C LEU A 107 -20.19 3.37 10.41
N GLY A 108 -19.48 2.54 11.18
CA GLY A 108 -20.04 1.88 12.37
C GLY A 108 -20.88 0.64 12.05
N VAL A 109 -20.50 -0.11 11.03
CA VAL A 109 -21.14 -1.38 10.63
C VAL A 109 -20.13 -2.53 10.66
N ARG A 110 -20.64 -3.76 10.78
CA ARG A 110 -19.86 -5.00 10.64
C ARG A 110 -20.37 -5.76 9.43
N GLY A 111 -19.45 -6.17 8.57
CA GLY A 111 -19.76 -7.00 7.42
C GLY A 111 -20.16 -8.40 7.85
N GLY A 112 -21.20 -8.94 7.23
CA GLY A 112 -21.48 -10.37 7.25
C GLY A 112 -20.63 -11.05 6.19
N SER A 113 -19.95 -12.14 6.56
CA SER A 113 -19.42 -13.05 5.56
C SER A 113 -20.57 -13.91 5.08
N ILE A 114 -21.15 -13.52 3.96
CA ILE A 114 -21.91 -14.39 3.07
C ILE A 114 -21.11 -14.37 1.76
N ASP A 115 -21.05 -15.49 1.06
CA ASP A 115 -20.10 -15.81 -0.01
C ASP A 115 -19.69 -14.64 -0.93
N THR A 116 -18.46 -14.66 -1.45
CA THR A 116 -17.79 -13.56 -2.20
C THR A 116 -18.50 -13.08 -3.48
N GLU A 117 -19.62 -13.68 -3.86
CA GLU A 117 -20.42 -13.29 -5.02
C GLU A 117 -21.66 -12.48 -4.64
N ASP A 118 -21.92 -12.32 -3.34
CA ASP A 118 -23.09 -11.65 -2.81
C ASP A 118 -22.83 -10.17 -2.43
N PRO A 119 -23.87 -9.31 -2.47
CA PRO A 119 -23.75 -7.90 -2.10
C PRO A 119 -23.31 -7.73 -0.65
N VAL A 120 -22.79 -6.54 -0.35
CA VAL A 120 -22.18 -6.24 0.95
C VAL A 120 -23.23 -6.20 2.07
N PHE A 121 -23.34 -7.30 2.84
CA PHE A 121 -24.34 -7.40 3.91
C PHE A 121 -23.88 -6.81 5.23
N ILE A 122 -24.79 -6.08 5.88
CA ILE A 122 -24.62 -5.59 7.24
C ILE A 122 -25.02 -6.69 8.23
N ALA A 123 -24.04 -7.30 8.89
CA ALA A 123 -24.31 -8.25 9.97
C ALA A 123 -24.75 -7.57 11.26
N ASP A 124 -24.17 -6.41 11.57
CA ASP A 124 -24.46 -5.68 12.80
C ASP A 124 -24.08 -4.21 12.67
N THR A 125 -24.67 -3.38 13.53
CA THR A 125 -24.33 -1.96 13.67
C THR A 125 -23.69 -1.69 15.03
N VAL A 126 -22.85 -0.66 15.12
CA VAL A 126 -22.14 -0.28 16.33
C VAL A 126 -22.87 0.87 17.00
N GLN A 127 -23.31 0.66 18.24
CA GLN A 127 -23.99 1.68 19.05
C GLN A 127 -23.15 2.97 19.13
N GLY A 128 -23.81 4.11 18.94
CA GLY A 128 -23.18 5.43 18.97
C GLY A 128 -22.85 6.00 17.58
N PHE A 129 -22.96 5.19 16.53
CA PHE A 129 -22.91 5.66 15.14
C PHE A 129 -24.31 5.91 14.59
N ASP A 130 -24.42 6.80 13.61
CA ASP A 130 -25.70 7.10 12.92
C ASP A 130 -26.25 5.88 12.17
N ALA A 131 -25.35 5.04 11.63
CA ALA A 131 -25.69 3.76 11.02
C ALA A 131 -26.52 2.85 11.95
N ALA A 132 -26.29 2.88 13.27
CA ALA A 132 -27.04 2.05 14.21
C ALA A 132 -28.52 2.45 14.38
N ILE A 133 -28.89 3.65 13.94
CA ILE A 133 -30.26 4.15 13.98
C ILE A 133 -30.96 3.89 12.63
N LYS A 134 -30.22 3.94 11.52
CA LYS A 134 -30.79 3.99 10.17
C LYS A 134 -30.66 2.68 9.38
N LEU A 135 -29.64 1.90 9.67
CA LEU A 135 -29.36 0.64 9.00
C LEU A 135 -29.82 -0.53 9.86
N GLU A 136 -30.30 -1.58 9.19
CA GLU A 136 -30.80 -2.79 9.80
C GLU A 136 -29.88 -3.98 9.50
N ARG A 137 -29.93 -4.99 10.37
CA ARG A 137 -29.25 -6.25 10.10
C ARG A 137 -29.83 -6.88 8.83
N ASN A 138 -28.95 -7.41 7.99
CA ASN A 138 -29.21 -8.01 6.68
C ASN A 138 -29.56 -7.00 5.57
N ASP A 139 -29.43 -5.69 5.82
CA ASP A 139 -29.36 -4.74 4.71
C ASP A 139 -28.19 -5.11 3.80
N ALA A 140 -28.43 -5.13 2.48
CA ALA A 140 -27.38 -5.30 1.48
C ALA A 140 -27.03 -3.95 0.88
N VAL A 141 -25.81 -3.47 1.09
CA VAL A 141 -25.34 -2.22 0.47
C VAL A 141 -25.07 -2.47 -1.00
N LEU A 142 -25.73 -1.70 -1.86
CA LEU A 142 -25.64 -1.79 -3.31
C LEU A 142 -24.78 -0.68 -3.91
N ALA A 143 -24.86 0.53 -3.34
CA ALA A 143 -24.15 1.71 -3.83
C ALA A 143 -23.86 2.73 -2.72
N VAL A 144 -22.88 3.59 -2.95
CA VAL A 144 -22.53 4.76 -2.12
C VAL A 144 -22.55 5.99 -3.03
N ASP A 145 -23.36 7.00 -2.71
CA ASP A 145 -23.56 8.21 -3.52
C ASP A 145 -23.86 7.90 -5.00
N GLY A 146 -24.60 6.81 -5.25
CA GLY A 146 -24.96 6.32 -6.59
C GLY A 146 -23.87 5.50 -7.30
N GLU A 147 -22.68 5.34 -6.72
CA GLU A 147 -21.61 4.49 -7.25
C GLU A 147 -21.79 3.04 -6.76
N PRO A 148 -21.94 2.05 -7.65
CA PRO A 148 -22.15 0.65 -7.25
C PRO A 148 -20.97 0.10 -6.44
N ILE A 149 -21.28 -0.71 -5.43
CA ILE A 149 -20.29 -1.39 -4.60
C ILE A 149 -20.37 -2.89 -4.83
N ALA A 150 -19.24 -3.49 -5.22
CA ALA A 150 -19.13 -4.92 -5.48
C ALA A 150 -18.84 -5.72 -4.20
N ASP A 151 -17.95 -5.23 -3.34
CA ASP A 151 -17.48 -5.98 -2.18
C ASP A 151 -17.20 -5.11 -0.94
N TRP A 152 -16.88 -5.78 0.18
CA TRP A 152 -16.65 -5.13 1.46
C TRP A 152 -15.41 -4.23 1.42
N GLU A 153 -14.37 -4.64 0.71
CA GLU A 153 -13.15 -3.86 0.52
C GLU A 153 -13.43 -2.54 -0.21
N GLU A 154 -14.25 -2.57 -1.27
CA GLU A 154 -14.68 -1.38 -1.99
C GLU A 154 -15.51 -0.46 -1.08
N LEU A 155 -16.48 -0.99 -0.30
CA LEU A 155 -17.21 -0.19 0.68
C LEU A 155 -16.28 0.53 1.66
N VAL A 156 -15.24 -0.16 2.15
CA VAL A 156 -14.24 0.44 3.05
C VAL A 156 -13.48 1.56 2.35
N VAL A 157 -13.06 1.39 1.10
CA VAL A 157 -12.38 2.43 0.32
C VAL A 157 -13.27 3.66 0.14
N HIS A 158 -14.56 3.46 -0.17
CA HIS A 158 -15.53 4.55 -0.26
C HIS A 158 -15.62 5.31 1.06
N ILE A 159 -15.82 4.61 2.19
CA ILE A 159 -15.87 5.24 3.52
C ILE A 159 -14.60 6.04 3.82
N MET A 160 -13.42 5.51 3.47
CA MET A 160 -12.13 6.17 3.68
C MET A 160 -12.00 7.49 2.91
N SER A 161 -12.72 7.67 1.81
CA SER A 161 -12.68 8.90 1.02
C SER A 161 -13.40 10.11 1.67
N TYR A 162 -14.09 9.90 2.79
CA TYR A 162 -14.83 10.93 3.53
C TYR A 162 -14.11 11.41 4.81
N GLN A 163 -14.53 12.55 5.32
CA GLN A 163 -14.18 13.00 6.67
C GLN A 163 -15.25 12.59 7.69
N PRO A 164 -14.87 12.31 8.95
CA PRO A 164 -15.84 12.20 10.03
C PRO A 164 -16.74 13.44 10.12
N GLY A 165 -18.05 13.20 10.18
CA GLY A 165 -19.10 14.22 10.18
C GLY A 165 -19.73 14.47 8.80
N GLU A 166 -19.12 14.02 7.70
CA GLU A 166 -19.75 14.06 6.38
C GLU A 166 -20.93 13.07 6.31
N THR A 167 -21.90 13.37 5.45
CA THR A 167 -23.03 12.48 5.17
C THR A 167 -22.82 11.80 3.82
N ILE A 168 -23.06 10.49 3.77
CA ILE A 168 -23.08 9.68 2.55
C ILE A 168 -24.48 9.14 2.31
N GLU A 169 -24.88 8.96 1.06
CA GLU A 169 -26.13 8.33 0.65
C GLU A 169 -25.87 6.86 0.32
N LEU A 170 -26.46 5.94 1.08
CA LEU A 170 -26.34 4.50 0.84
C LEU A 170 -27.59 3.98 0.15
N SER A 171 -27.44 3.36 -1.02
CA SER A 171 -28.51 2.57 -1.63
C SER A 171 -28.45 1.17 -1.05
N VAL A 172 -29.47 0.76 -0.27
CA VAL A 172 -29.51 -0.55 0.38
C VAL A 172 -30.74 -1.36 -0.04
N ALA A 173 -30.56 -2.65 -0.26
CA ALA A 173 -31.66 -3.60 -0.43
C ALA A 173 -32.09 -4.14 0.93
N ARG A 174 -33.33 -3.84 1.35
CA ARG A 174 -33.90 -4.25 2.64
C ARG A 174 -35.04 -5.23 2.44
N THR A 175 -35.06 -6.31 3.23
CA THR A 175 -36.21 -7.22 3.30
C THR A 175 -37.25 -6.65 4.27
N PRO A 176 -38.51 -6.44 3.86
CA PRO A 176 -39.55 -5.93 4.74
C PRO A 176 -39.84 -6.84 5.95
N VAL A 177 -40.24 -6.23 7.07
CA VAL A 177 -40.68 -6.97 8.27
C VAL A 177 -41.95 -7.75 7.93
N GLY A 178 -41.86 -9.08 7.95
CA GLY A 178 -42.95 -10.00 7.56
C GLY A 178 -42.64 -10.89 6.36
N GLY A 179 -41.49 -10.70 5.72
CA GLY A 179 -41.10 -11.41 4.51
C GLY A 179 -41.64 -10.73 3.25
N GLY A 180 -40.98 -10.96 2.12
CA GLY A 180 -41.28 -10.32 0.85
C GLY A 180 -40.04 -10.18 -0.03
N ASP A 181 -40.22 -9.58 -1.20
CA ASP A 181 -39.11 -9.20 -2.08
C ASP A 181 -38.31 -8.05 -1.43
N ARG A 182 -37.00 -7.98 -1.74
CA ARG A 182 -36.15 -6.89 -1.25
C ARG A 182 -36.51 -5.59 -1.96
N GLU A 183 -36.62 -4.52 -1.19
CA GLU A 183 -36.83 -3.17 -1.71
C GLU A 183 -35.53 -2.37 -1.61
N THR A 184 -35.19 -1.62 -2.65
CA THR A 184 -34.07 -0.68 -2.62
C THR A 184 -34.52 0.63 -2.01
N ILE A 185 -33.81 1.09 -0.99
CA ILE A 185 -34.06 2.36 -0.30
C ILE A 185 -32.75 3.17 -0.22
N GLU A 186 -32.87 4.49 -0.33
CA GLU A 186 -31.75 5.41 -0.11
C GLU A 186 -31.71 5.85 1.35
N VAL A 187 -30.55 5.68 1.99
CA VAL A 187 -30.36 5.94 3.42
C VAL A 187 -29.18 6.90 3.61
N PRO A 188 -29.43 8.18 3.94
CA PRO A 188 -28.36 9.12 4.25
C PRO A 188 -27.77 8.81 5.63
N VAL A 189 -26.46 8.56 5.72
CA VAL A 189 -25.75 8.19 6.96
C VAL A 189 -24.58 9.14 7.23
N VAL A 190 -24.47 9.63 8.46
CA VAL A 190 -23.34 10.46 8.90
C VAL A 190 -22.16 9.56 9.28
N ILE A 191 -21.00 9.83 8.68
CA ILE A 191 -19.74 9.14 8.94
C ILE A 191 -19.22 9.51 10.32
N GLY A 192 -18.95 8.50 11.14
CA GLY A 192 -18.33 8.66 12.46
C GLY A 192 -16.80 8.62 12.41
N ARG A 193 -16.19 8.55 13.59
CA ARG A 193 -14.74 8.42 13.76
C ARG A 193 -14.36 6.97 14.04
N TYR A 194 -13.29 6.50 13.42
CA TYR A 194 -12.79 5.14 13.60
C TYR A 194 -12.32 4.85 15.02
N ASP A 195 -11.72 5.85 15.70
CA ASP A 195 -11.29 5.74 17.11
C ASP A 195 -12.44 5.41 18.09
N SER A 196 -13.69 5.57 17.65
CA SER A 196 -14.89 5.21 18.41
C SER A 196 -15.28 3.73 18.25
N LEU A 197 -14.65 2.99 17.32
CA LEU A 197 -14.79 1.55 17.19
C LEU A 197 -13.94 0.87 18.27
N ARG A 198 -14.59 0.36 19.32
CA ARG A 198 -13.93 -0.23 20.50
C ARG A 198 -13.06 -1.48 20.25
N ALA A 199 -12.93 -2.00 19.02
CA ALA A 199 -12.46 -3.38 18.82
C ALA A 199 -11.71 -3.72 17.51
N ASN A 200 -11.30 -2.77 16.66
CA ASN A 200 -10.71 -3.12 15.36
C ASN A 200 -9.31 -2.52 15.18
N GLY A 201 -8.39 -3.33 14.64
CA GLY A 201 -7.05 -2.88 14.27
C GLY A 201 -7.08 -1.91 13.09
N ASP A 202 -6.04 -1.10 12.95
CA ASP A 202 -5.98 -0.03 11.94
C ASP A 202 -6.32 -0.52 10.53
N PRO A 203 -7.06 0.28 9.73
CA PRO A 203 -7.29 -0.01 8.32
C PRO A 203 -5.97 -0.27 7.58
N ARG A 204 -6.00 -1.13 6.56
CA ARG A 204 -4.81 -1.41 5.77
C ARG A 204 -4.34 -0.13 5.11
N VAL A 205 -3.01 0.07 5.05
CA VAL A 205 -2.41 1.23 4.37
C VAL A 205 -2.88 1.34 2.92
N ALA A 206 -3.05 0.21 2.24
CA ALA A 206 -3.59 0.15 0.87
C ALA A 206 -5.00 0.74 0.76
N ASP A 207 -5.90 0.40 1.69
CA ASP A 207 -7.27 0.92 1.70
C ASP A 207 -7.29 2.44 1.95
N ARG A 208 -6.41 2.92 2.84
CA ARG A 208 -6.27 4.36 3.11
C ARG A 208 -5.78 5.12 1.89
N LEU A 209 -4.78 4.60 1.18
CA LEU A 209 -4.27 5.21 -0.06
C LEU A 209 -5.32 5.21 -1.18
N ALA A 210 -6.07 4.12 -1.32
CA ALA A 210 -7.19 4.06 -2.25
C ALA A 210 -8.29 5.07 -1.88
N GLY A 211 -8.63 5.21 -0.59
CA GLY A 211 -9.57 6.22 -0.11
C GLY A 211 -9.09 7.65 -0.36
N LEU A 212 -7.79 7.93 -0.22
CA LEU A 212 -7.20 9.23 -0.59
C LEU A 212 -7.38 9.51 -2.08
N GLN A 213 -7.07 8.53 -2.94
CA GLN A 213 -7.24 8.66 -4.38
C GLN A 213 -8.70 8.97 -4.74
N LEU A 214 -9.64 8.18 -4.23
CA LEU A 214 -11.07 8.38 -4.45
C LEU A 214 -11.54 9.74 -3.92
N ARG A 215 -10.99 10.22 -2.79
CA ARG A 215 -11.28 11.54 -2.26
C ARG A 215 -10.83 12.65 -3.20
N LEU A 216 -9.62 12.55 -3.75
CA LEU A 216 -9.11 13.53 -4.71
C LEU A 216 -10.02 13.57 -5.95
N GLU A 217 -10.43 12.41 -6.46
CA GLU A 217 -11.36 12.30 -7.58
C GLU A 217 -12.73 12.94 -7.29
N ARG A 218 -13.30 12.68 -6.11
CA ARG A 218 -14.55 13.31 -5.63
C ARG A 218 -14.46 14.83 -5.55
N LEU A 219 -13.28 15.36 -5.21
CA LEU A 219 -13.00 16.80 -5.20
C LEU A 219 -12.74 17.38 -6.61
N GLY A 220 -12.81 16.55 -7.67
CA GLY A 220 -12.54 16.94 -9.05
C GLY A 220 -11.05 16.98 -9.39
N PHE A 221 -10.19 16.45 -8.51
CA PHE A 221 -8.75 16.38 -8.71
C PHE A 221 -8.39 14.96 -9.16
N THR A 222 -8.34 14.76 -10.47
CA THR A 222 -7.69 13.56 -11.01
C THR A 222 -6.19 13.83 -11.03
N PRO A 223 -5.38 13.20 -10.16
CA PRO A 223 -3.94 13.32 -10.30
C PRO A 223 -3.60 12.89 -11.73
N PRO A 224 -2.73 13.63 -12.45
CA PRO A 224 -2.30 13.21 -13.78
C PRO A 224 -1.79 11.78 -13.59
N SER A 225 -2.52 10.82 -14.18
CA SER A 225 -2.36 9.40 -13.90
C SER A 225 -0.89 9.13 -13.67
N ARG A 226 -0.50 8.62 -12.49
CA ARG A 226 0.91 8.33 -12.17
C ARG A 226 1.44 7.56 -13.35
N ARG A 227 2.08 8.25 -14.30
CA ARG A 227 2.58 7.61 -15.50
C ARG A 227 3.71 6.81 -14.91
N ALA A 228 3.47 5.53 -14.68
CA ALA A 228 4.40 4.57 -14.12
C ALA A 228 5.64 4.34 -15.03
N GLY A 229 5.96 5.30 -15.90
CA GLY A 229 7.12 5.37 -16.77
C GLY A 229 7.44 6.80 -17.23
N GLY A 230 7.03 7.84 -16.48
CA GLY A 230 7.38 9.24 -16.76
C GLY A 230 8.65 9.74 -16.06
N GLY A 231 9.16 9.01 -15.07
CA GLY A 231 10.58 9.12 -14.74
C GLY A 231 11.38 8.61 -15.92
N LEU A 232 12.54 9.21 -16.20
CA LEU A 232 13.55 8.78 -17.19
C LEU A 232 13.32 7.30 -17.52
N GLY A 233 12.73 6.99 -18.68
CA GLY A 233 12.56 5.59 -19.07
C GLY A 233 13.90 4.89 -18.96
N ALA A 234 13.95 3.57 -18.78
CA ALA A 234 15.24 2.85 -18.69
C ALA A 234 16.30 3.34 -19.70
N PRO A 235 15.97 3.70 -20.97
CA PRO A 235 16.93 4.32 -21.89
C PRO A 235 17.48 5.67 -21.44
N MET A 236 16.63 6.55 -20.92
CA MET A 236 16.95 7.89 -20.44
C MET A 236 17.75 7.85 -19.11
N TRP A 237 17.49 6.84 -18.27
CA TRP A 237 18.27 6.58 -17.05
C TRP A 237 19.68 6.05 -17.41
N LEU A 238 19.76 5.16 -18.39
CA LEU A 238 21.03 4.65 -18.93
C LEU A 238 21.81 5.74 -19.67
N GLU A 239 21.14 6.66 -20.35
CA GLU A 239 21.76 7.80 -21.02
C GLU A 239 22.33 8.81 -20.02
N ALA A 240 21.61 9.13 -18.94
CA ALA A 240 22.08 9.99 -17.86
C ALA A 240 23.30 9.43 -17.12
N GLU A 241 23.40 8.10 -16.98
CA GLU A 241 24.55 7.39 -16.38
C GLU A 241 25.70 7.11 -17.39
N GLY A 242 25.57 7.51 -18.66
CA GLY A 242 26.56 7.21 -19.70
C GLY A 242 26.68 5.71 -20.03
N LEU A 243 25.68 4.91 -19.65
CA LEU A 243 25.59 3.46 -19.88
C LEU A 243 24.88 3.10 -21.20
N TRP A 244 24.31 4.09 -21.89
CA TRP A 244 23.73 3.91 -23.22
C TRP A 244 24.79 4.13 -24.31
N PRO A 245 25.05 3.17 -25.21
CA PRO A 245 26.06 3.35 -26.25
C PRO A 245 25.62 4.46 -27.23
N PRO A 246 26.55 5.30 -27.73
CA PRO A 246 26.21 6.28 -28.75
C PRO A 246 25.69 5.56 -30.00
N PRO A 247 24.68 6.11 -30.70
CA PRO A 247 24.15 5.53 -31.92
C PRO A 247 25.16 5.70 -33.06
N GLU A 248 26.17 4.83 -33.11
CA GLU A 248 27.03 4.65 -34.26
C GLU A 248 27.10 3.16 -34.63
N ALA A 249 26.24 2.78 -35.57
CA ALA A 249 26.57 2.04 -36.80
C ALA A 249 25.30 1.33 -37.31
N ASN A 250 24.83 1.79 -38.46
CA ASN A 250 23.83 1.17 -39.31
C ASN A 250 23.93 -0.37 -39.34
N THR A 251 22.99 -1.06 -38.71
CA THR A 251 22.50 -2.34 -39.23
C THR A 251 21.27 -2.05 -40.10
N PRO A 252 21.24 -2.48 -41.37
CA PRO A 252 20.06 -2.28 -42.22
C PRO A 252 18.90 -3.07 -41.61
N ILE A 253 17.83 -2.38 -41.24
CA ILE A 253 16.55 -3.03 -40.93
C ILE A 253 16.02 -3.56 -42.26
N GLY A 254 16.20 -4.85 -42.48
CA GLY A 254 15.51 -5.58 -43.53
C GLY A 254 14.02 -5.62 -43.22
N GLU A 255 13.23 -5.14 -44.17
CA GLU A 255 11.77 -5.25 -44.22
C GLU A 255 11.33 -6.69 -43.96
N THR A 256 10.79 -6.97 -42.78
CA THR A 256 9.92 -8.12 -42.56
C THR A 256 8.65 -7.64 -41.88
N GLY A 257 7.63 -7.41 -42.70
CA GLY A 257 6.28 -7.13 -42.26
C GLY A 257 5.68 -8.34 -41.56
N LEU A 258 5.48 -8.23 -40.25
CA LEU A 258 4.60 -9.11 -39.49
C LEU A 258 3.23 -8.44 -39.34
N ARG A 259 2.33 -8.75 -40.27
CA ARG A 259 0.89 -8.57 -40.09
C ARG A 259 0.42 -9.53 -39.00
N ALA A 260 0.13 -9.02 -37.81
CA ALA A 260 -0.66 -9.73 -36.81
C ALA A 260 -2.13 -9.77 -37.28
N GLY A 261 -2.58 -10.93 -37.74
CA GLY A 261 -3.98 -11.19 -38.04
C GLY A 261 -4.76 -11.42 -36.74
N PHE A 262 -5.52 -10.42 -36.32
CA PHE A 262 -6.66 -10.64 -35.43
C PHE A 262 -7.75 -11.39 -36.22
N ARG A 263 -8.19 -12.54 -35.71
CA ARG A 263 -9.47 -13.17 -36.08
C ARG A 263 -10.27 -13.36 -34.81
N ASP A 264 -11.42 -12.70 -34.78
CA ASP A 264 -12.52 -12.93 -33.86
C ASP A 264 -13.22 -14.25 -34.20
N ASP A 265 -13.34 -15.15 -33.21
CA ASP A 265 -14.41 -16.17 -33.17
C ASP A 265 -14.63 -16.65 -31.72
N PRO A 266 -15.68 -16.16 -31.03
CA PRO A 266 -16.08 -16.67 -29.73
C PRO A 266 -17.24 -17.64 -29.90
N SER A 267 -16.99 -18.84 -30.45
CA SER A 267 -17.98 -19.93 -30.37
C SER A 267 -17.36 -21.32 -30.55
N ARG A 268 -16.85 -21.92 -29.47
CA ARG A 268 -16.78 -23.38 -29.26
C ARG A 268 -16.19 -23.68 -27.89
N TYR A 269 -16.97 -24.35 -27.05
CA TYR A 269 -16.63 -25.49 -26.17
C TYR A 269 -17.61 -25.52 -24.98
N PHE A 270 -18.77 -26.15 -25.21
CA PHE A 270 -19.41 -26.96 -24.18
C PHE A 270 -19.18 -28.42 -24.53
N SER A 271 -18.79 -29.22 -23.54
CA SER A 271 -19.17 -30.64 -23.50
C SER A 271 -19.48 -31.03 -22.05
N PRO A 272 -20.58 -31.79 -21.82
CA PRO A 272 -21.05 -32.23 -20.51
C PRO A 272 -20.44 -33.58 -20.08
N SER A 273 -20.67 -33.98 -18.82
CA SER A 273 -20.20 -35.18 -18.10
C SER A 273 -18.84 -34.97 -17.40
N GLY A 274 -18.73 -35.06 -16.08
CA GLY A 274 -18.96 -36.25 -15.25
C GLY A 274 -17.68 -36.45 -14.41
N GLN A 275 -17.81 -36.64 -13.10
CA GLN A 275 -16.74 -36.57 -12.07
C GLN A 275 -15.41 -37.30 -12.39
N PRO A 276 -14.34 -36.99 -11.62
CA PRO A 276 -13.85 -38.06 -10.75
C PRO A 276 -13.50 -37.62 -9.32
N ALA A 277 -13.76 -38.55 -8.40
CA ALA A 277 -13.25 -38.58 -7.04
C ALA A 277 -11.73 -38.89 -7.02
N VAL A 278 -10.98 -38.23 -6.15
CA VAL A 278 -9.64 -38.70 -5.73
C VAL A 278 -9.52 -38.60 -4.21
N SER A 279 -9.33 -39.76 -3.58
CA SER A 279 -9.00 -39.90 -2.17
C SER A 279 -7.49 -39.70 -1.95
N LEU A 280 -7.10 -38.97 -0.90
CA LEU A 280 -5.72 -38.93 -0.41
C LEU A 280 -5.65 -39.70 0.91
N ARG A 281 -4.99 -40.87 0.88
CA ARG A 281 -4.49 -41.56 2.07
C ARG A 281 -3.14 -40.95 2.46
N ALA A 282 -3.01 -40.49 3.69
CA ALA A 282 -1.72 -40.17 4.29
C ALA A 282 -1.06 -41.46 4.79
N SER A 283 0.18 -41.73 4.37
CA SER A 283 1.06 -42.70 5.02
C SER A 283 2.32 -41.99 5.51
N THR A 284 2.52 -42.03 6.82
CA THR A 284 3.71 -41.56 7.53
C THR A 284 4.75 -42.68 7.58
N LEU A 285 5.89 -42.49 6.93
CA LEU A 285 7.12 -43.25 7.18
C LEU A 285 8.28 -42.27 7.35
N ARG A 286 8.77 -42.13 8.59
CA ARG A 286 9.99 -41.40 8.94
C ARG A 286 11.20 -42.28 8.62
N ARG A 287 12.15 -41.78 7.82
CA ARG A 287 13.52 -42.30 7.75
C ARG A 287 14.50 -41.25 8.29
N PRO A 288 15.37 -41.59 9.26
CA PRO A 288 16.23 -40.62 9.94
C PRO A 288 17.56 -40.30 9.23
N ASP A 289 17.79 -40.79 8.01
CA ASP A 289 19.12 -40.85 7.38
C ASP A 289 19.26 -40.10 6.02
N LEU A 290 18.38 -39.14 5.71
CA LEU A 290 18.49 -38.34 4.47
C LEU A 290 19.23 -37.00 4.66
N SER A 291 20.08 -36.68 3.68
CA SER A 291 20.79 -35.40 3.58
C SER A 291 19.83 -34.23 3.30
N ALA A 292 20.25 -32.98 3.56
CA ALA A 292 19.42 -31.78 3.37
C ALA A 292 18.90 -31.62 1.93
N ARG A 293 19.67 -32.10 0.94
CA ARG A 293 19.33 -32.04 -0.49
C ARG A 293 18.23 -33.05 -0.87
N GLU A 294 18.16 -34.20 -0.19
CA GLU A 294 17.17 -35.27 -0.46
C GLU A 294 15.81 -35.00 0.20
N ARG A 295 15.79 -34.21 1.28
CA ARG A 295 14.54 -33.80 1.95
C ARG A 295 13.70 -32.83 1.11
N PHE A 296 14.33 -32.10 0.19
CA PHE A 296 13.63 -31.19 -0.71
C PHE A 296 12.96 -31.91 -1.88
N ALA A 297 13.54 -33.00 -2.39
CA ALA A 297 13.00 -33.73 -3.54
C ALA A 297 11.80 -34.64 -3.21
N THR A 298 11.59 -35.00 -1.94
CA THR A 298 10.52 -35.95 -1.54
C THR A 298 9.18 -35.30 -1.19
N ARG A 299 9.08 -33.97 -1.15
CA ARG A 299 7.80 -33.27 -1.12
C ARG A 299 7.39 -33.02 -2.57
N GLY A 300 6.48 -33.83 -3.09
CA GLY A 300 5.97 -33.75 -4.45
C GLY A 300 5.30 -32.40 -4.77
N ILE A 301 6.12 -31.39 -5.04
CA ILE A 301 5.73 -30.14 -5.68
C ILE A 301 6.26 -30.27 -7.11
N GLY A 302 5.36 -30.59 -8.03
CA GLY A 302 5.70 -30.69 -9.44
C GLY A 302 6.29 -29.36 -9.93
N VAL A 303 7.53 -29.41 -10.42
CA VAL A 303 8.16 -28.30 -11.13
C VAL A 303 7.35 -28.09 -12.42
N ARG A 304 6.54 -27.02 -12.48
CA ARG A 304 5.92 -26.59 -13.74
C ARG A 304 7.03 -26.09 -14.67
N ALA A 305 7.14 -26.68 -15.85
CA ALA A 305 8.03 -26.21 -16.91
C ALA A 305 7.73 -24.72 -17.22
N GLY A 306 8.79 -23.90 -17.33
CA GLY A 306 8.70 -22.51 -17.77
C GLY A 306 9.01 -21.43 -16.73
N ARG A 307 9.39 -21.77 -15.49
CA ARG A 307 9.84 -20.76 -14.51
C ARG A 307 11.36 -20.65 -14.47
N PRO A 308 11.91 -19.43 -14.48
CA PRO A 308 13.36 -19.25 -14.42
C PRO A 308 13.90 -19.68 -13.04
N PRO A 309 15.17 -20.13 -12.96
CA PRO A 309 15.77 -20.71 -11.74
C PRO A 309 15.72 -19.80 -10.51
N TRP A 310 15.69 -18.48 -10.70
CA TRP A 310 15.63 -17.48 -9.62
C TRP A 310 14.23 -17.31 -9.01
N TRP A 311 13.18 -17.87 -9.63
CA TRP A 311 11.79 -17.68 -9.20
C TRP A 311 11.50 -18.23 -7.79
N GLU A 312 12.04 -19.40 -7.47
CA GLU A 312 11.85 -20.02 -6.16
C GLU A 312 12.53 -19.22 -5.05
N SER A 313 13.69 -18.63 -5.34
CA SER A 313 14.41 -17.79 -4.40
C SER A 313 13.70 -16.44 -4.16
N LEU A 314 13.06 -15.89 -5.19
CA LEU A 314 12.22 -14.69 -5.06
C LEU A 314 10.96 -14.96 -4.23
N GLN A 315 10.37 -16.14 -4.35
CA GLN A 315 9.25 -16.57 -3.50
C GLN A 315 9.70 -16.80 -2.05
N ALA A 316 10.86 -17.41 -1.83
CA ALA A 316 11.44 -17.58 -0.50
C ALA A 316 11.72 -16.22 0.17
N PHE A 317 12.28 -15.26 -0.55
CA PHE A 317 12.50 -13.89 -0.08
C PHE A 317 11.19 -13.18 0.27
N ARG A 318 10.16 -13.30 -0.58
CA ARG A 318 8.83 -12.72 -0.33
C ARG A 318 8.19 -13.30 0.93
N ILE A 319 8.24 -14.63 1.10
CA ILE A 319 7.70 -15.32 2.28
C ILE A 319 8.46 -14.88 3.55
N ALA A 320 9.79 -14.81 3.50
CA ALA A 320 10.60 -14.37 4.63
C ALA A 320 10.31 -12.91 5.02
N SER A 321 10.13 -12.02 4.04
CA SER A 321 9.81 -10.61 4.26
C SER A 321 8.40 -10.43 4.84
N GLN A 322 7.43 -11.21 4.34
CA GLN A 322 6.06 -11.19 4.85
C GLN A 322 5.98 -11.75 6.29
N GLN A 323 6.72 -12.81 6.59
CA GLN A 323 6.82 -13.34 7.96
C GLN A 323 7.46 -12.34 8.92
N LEU A 324 8.45 -11.57 8.49
CA LEU A 324 9.07 -10.51 9.29
C LEU A 324 8.08 -9.38 9.59
N ALA A 325 7.32 -8.94 8.57
CA ALA A 325 6.31 -7.89 8.71
C ALA A 325 5.13 -8.32 9.61
N GLU A 326 4.61 -9.54 9.44
CA GLU A 326 3.55 -10.09 10.30
C GLU A 326 4.03 -10.33 11.73
N PHE A 327 5.31 -10.66 11.92
CA PHE A 327 5.91 -10.81 13.23
C PHE A 327 6.05 -9.47 13.94
N ASP A 328 6.56 -8.43 13.25
CA ASP A 328 6.65 -7.06 13.79
C ASP A 328 5.27 -6.49 14.15
N ALA A 329 4.25 -6.74 13.31
CA ALA A 329 2.88 -6.30 13.57
C ALA A 329 2.24 -6.98 14.79
N ARG A 330 2.40 -8.30 14.95
CA ARG A 330 1.92 -9.02 16.15
C ARG A 330 2.72 -8.69 17.42
N TYR A 331 3.95 -8.18 17.27
CA TYR A 331 4.81 -7.82 18.41
C TYR A 331 4.50 -6.45 18.99
N LEU A 332 3.98 -5.49 18.22
CA LEU A 332 3.67 -4.14 18.73
C LEU A 332 2.42 -4.11 19.65
N ASP A 333 1.59 -5.15 19.60
CA ASP A 333 0.38 -5.26 20.41
C ASP A 333 0.67 -5.98 21.74
N GLY A 334 1.20 -5.24 22.72
CA GLY A 334 1.47 -5.71 24.08
C GLY A 334 2.93 -5.56 24.53
N ALA A 335 3.24 -4.43 25.17
CA ALA A 335 4.55 -4.21 25.79
C ALA A 335 4.66 -4.97 27.12
N PRO A 336 5.67 -5.86 27.31
CA PRO A 336 5.91 -6.52 28.59
C PRO A 336 6.30 -5.46 29.62
N THR A 337 5.64 -5.51 30.77
CA THR A 337 5.82 -4.55 31.86
C THR A 337 7.16 -4.75 32.59
N ASP A 338 7.68 -5.98 32.62
CA ASP A 338 8.93 -6.33 33.30
C ASP A 338 10.18 -6.13 32.41
N PHE A 339 11.27 -5.65 33.03
CA PHE A 339 12.56 -5.38 32.40
C PHE A 339 13.25 -6.66 31.91
N ALA A 340 13.23 -7.74 32.69
CA ALA A 340 13.86 -9.02 32.29
C ALA A 340 13.21 -9.60 31.03
N GLN A 341 11.89 -9.42 30.88
CA GLN A 341 11.17 -9.81 29.68
C GLN A 341 11.51 -8.92 28.48
N ARG A 342 11.73 -7.62 28.69
CA ARG A 342 12.20 -6.70 27.64
C ARG A 342 13.59 -7.05 27.13
N GLU A 343 14.51 -7.43 28.01
CA GLU A 343 15.88 -7.78 27.65
C GLU A 343 15.97 -9.13 26.93
N ALA A 344 15.29 -10.17 27.45
CA ALA A 344 15.17 -11.45 26.77
C ALA A 344 14.48 -11.31 25.39
N ARG A 345 13.56 -10.36 25.26
CA ARG A 345 12.88 -10.02 24.02
C ARG A 345 13.80 -9.29 23.03
N ALA A 346 14.62 -8.36 23.49
CA ALA A 346 15.63 -7.70 22.65
C ALA A 346 16.66 -8.70 22.09
N ALA A 347 17.10 -9.66 22.91
CA ALA A 347 18.04 -10.70 22.50
C ALA A 347 17.48 -11.58 21.35
N ARG A 348 16.22 -12.03 21.45
CA ARG A 348 15.58 -12.83 20.38
C ARG A 348 15.42 -12.06 19.08
N MET A 349 15.10 -10.76 19.14
CA MET A 349 15.01 -9.92 17.94
C MET A 349 16.38 -9.78 17.25
N GLN A 350 17.45 -9.64 18.03
CA GLN A 350 18.80 -9.55 17.48
C GLN A 350 19.24 -10.86 16.84
N GLU A 351 18.92 -12.01 17.45
CA GLU A 351 19.20 -13.34 16.89
C GLU A 351 18.45 -13.57 15.57
N GLN A 352 17.15 -13.27 15.52
CA GLN A 352 16.33 -13.45 14.33
C GLN A 352 16.77 -12.52 13.18
N ARG A 353 17.09 -11.26 13.47
CA ARG A 353 17.69 -10.33 12.49
C ARG A 353 19.00 -10.86 11.94
N THR A 354 19.86 -11.41 12.79
CA THR A 354 21.14 -11.99 12.38
C THR A 354 20.90 -13.16 11.42
N HIS A 355 19.98 -14.06 11.74
CA HIS A 355 19.63 -15.18 10.87
C HIS A 355 19.04 -14.73 9.53
N THR A 356 18.17 -13.71 9.52
CA THR A 356 17.64 -13.15 8.26
C THR A 356 18.75 -12.55 7.40
N MET A 357 19.65 -11.77 7.99
CA MET A 357 20.78 -11.16 7.27
C MET A 357 21.75 -12.22 6.72
N GLU A 358 22.00 -13.29 7.47
CA GLU A 358 22.80 -14.42 7.00
C GLU A 358 22.13 -15.15 5.83
N SER A 359 20.81 -15.34 5.90
CA SER A 359 20.04 -15.94 4.80
C SER A 359 20.09 -15.09 3.52
N LEU A 360 20.04 -13.75 3.67
CA LEU A 360 20.17 -12.82 2.54
C LEU A 360 21.58 -12.82 1.94
N LYS A 361 22.61 -12.94 2.79
CA LYS A 361 23.99 -13.07 2.36
C LYS A 361 24.18 -14.34 1.52
N ILE A 362 23.71 -15.49 2.02
CA ILE A 362 23.76 -16.77 1.29
C ILE A 362 23.03 -16.66 -0.06
N PHE A 363 21.86 -16.02 -0.07
CA PHE A 363 21.12 -15.82 -1.32
C PHE A 363 21.87 -14.96 -2.33
N ARG A 364 22.51 -13.87 -1.87
CA ARG A 364 23.33 -13.01 -2.70
C ARG A 364 24.54 -13.75 -3.28
N GLU A 365 25.25 -14.52 -2.46
CA GLU A 365 26.39 -15.33 -2.91
C GLU A 365 25.94 -16.36 -3.96
N ALA A 366 24.78 -16.99 -3.79
CA ALA A 366 24.22 -17.91 -4.79
C ALA A 366 23.84 -17.22 -6.12
N LEU A 367 23.46 -15.94 -6.10
CA LEU A 367 23.23 -15.15 -7.31
C LEU A 367 24.54 -14.76 -8.02
N GLU A 368 25.59 -14.46 -7.26
CA GLU A 368 26.90 -14.10 -7.78
C GLU A 368 27.64 -15.32 -8.37
N GLU A 369 27.41 -16.53 -7.82
CA GLU A 369 27.96 -17.79 -8.33
C GLU A 369 27.14 -18.43 -9.47
N ALA A 370 25.94 -17.91 -9.76
CA ALA A 370 25.12 -18.45 -10.83
C ALA A 370 25.84 -18.21 -12.18
N PRO A 371 26.16 -19.28 -12.96
CA PRO A 371 26.84 -19.11 -14.23
C PRO A 371 25.98 -18.23 -15.14
N ALA A 372 26.61 -17.23 -15.77
CA ALA A 372 25.96 -16.36 -16.73
C ALA A 372 25.15 -17.22 -17.70
N ALA A 373 23.84 -16.97 -17.77
CA ALA A 373 22.93 -17.77 -18.57
C ALA A 373 23.48 -17.81 -20.01
N GLN A 374 23.87 -19.00 -20.46
CA GLN A 374 24.28 -19.16 -21.86
C GLN A 374 23.09 -18.76 -22.72
N PRO A 375 23.30 -17.92 -23.76
CA PRO A 375 22.23 -17.55 -24.66
C PRO A 375 21.59 -18.83 -25.19
N LEU A 376 20.26 -18.90 -25.08
CA LEU A 376 19.50 -20.05 -25.57
C LEU A 376 19.88 -20.28 -27.04
N PRO A 377 20.13 -21.54 -27.46
CA PRO A 377 20.41 -21.83 -28.85
C PRO A 377 19.23 -21.34 -29.69
N THR A 378 19.50 -20.42 -30.61
CA THR A 378 18.52 -20.01 -31.61
C THR A 378 18.24 -21.23 -32.47
N THR A 379 17.06 -21.82 -32.31
CA THR A 379 16.59 -22.88 -33.21
C THR A 379 16.36 -22.24 -34.57
N ASP A 380 17.29 -22.45 -35.49
CA ASP A 380 17.14 -22.19 -36.92
C ASP A 380 16.00 -23.09 -37.44
N THR A 381 14.79 -22.56 -37.47
CA THR A 381 13.66 -23.21 -38.15
C THR A 381 13.70 -22.86 -39.64
N ASN A 382 14.70 -23.38 -40.35
CA ASN A 382 14.67 -23.51 -41.81
C ASN A 382 14.45 -25.00 -42.14
N ASN A 383 13.20 -25.44 -42.04
CA ASN A 383 12.78 -26.75 -42.55
C ASN A 383 11.88 -26.52 -43.76
N ASP A 384 12.52 -26.29 -44.90
CA ASP A 384 11.89 -26.12 -46.21
C ASP A 384 11.66 -27.51 -46.84
N GLU A 385 10.74 -28.29 -46.26
CA GLU A 385 10.25 -29.53 -46.88
C GLU A 385 9.16 -29.18 -47.91
N ARG A 386 9.60 -28.90 -49.14
CA ARG A 386 8.71 -28.90 -50.32
C ARG A 386 8.22 -30.31 -50.59
N VAL A 387 6.99 -30.58 -50.17
CA VAL A 387 6.17 -31.70 -50.65
C VAL A 387 5.91 -31.50 -52.14
N GLN A 388 6.55 -32.30 -52.99
CA GLN A 388 6.19 -32.44 -54.40
C GLN A 388 4.88 -33.22 -54.50
N THR A 389 3.82 -32.57 -54.94
CA THR A 389 2.62 -33.24 -55.47
C THR A 389 2.87 -33.65 -56.92
N PRO A 390 2.58 -34.90 -57.34
CA PRO A 390 2.66 -35.31 -58.73
C PRO A 390 1.34 -34.98 -59.44
N THR A 391 1.39 -34.37 -60.63
CA THR A 391 0.28 -34.43 -61.60
C THR A 391 0.80 -34.19 -63.02
N ASP A 392 0.10 -34.82 -63.96
CA ASP A 392 0.42 -35.14 -65.36
C ASP A 392 0.73 -33.98 -66.32
#